data_AF-A0A2I1CBB3-F1
#
_entry.id   AF-A0A2I1CBB3-F1
#
_cell.length_a   1.000
_cell.length_b   1.000
_cell.length_c   1.000
_cell.angle_alpha   90.00
_cell.angle_beta   90.00
_cell.angle_gamma   90.00
#
_symmetry.space_group_name_H-M   'P 1'
#
loop_
_entity.id
_entity.type
_entity.pdbx_description
1 polymer ?
#
loop_
_entity_poly.entity_id
_entity_poly.type
_entity_poly.pdbx_seq_one_letter_code
_entity_poly.pdbx_strand_id
1 'polypeptide(L)'
;METPAEVIPKGWTNDPRFFEGFFFHDSAEAHLARCHGINDPKLLLMTTPDTGDMGYIITSSGRFYWGDLMIDHIAEITNPRTWPEILRALATKGERGLRMRVLRPVVVGEEEMVVEGQGPSVTSSSDVPSTSEK
;
A
#
# COMPACT_ATOMS: atom_id res chain seq x y z
N MET A 1 28.06 18.90 -18.34
CA MET A 1 28.03 18.27 -17.00
C MET A 1 27.24 16.99 -17.16
N GLU A 2 27.90 15.85 -17.11
CA GLU A 2 27.26 14.55 -17.22
C GLU A 2 26.59 14.26 -15.87
N THR A 3 25.27 14.18 -15.85
CA THR A 3 24.55 13.60 -14.71
C THR A 3 25.09 12.19 -14.51
N PRO A 4 25.60 11.82 -13.31
CA PRO A 4 26.05 10.46 -13.08
C PRO A 4 24.89 9.53 -13.40
N ALA A 5 25.17 8.46 -14.16
CA ALA A 5 24.21 7.37 -14.33
C ALA A 5 23.63 7.04 -12.96
N GLU A 6 22.30 7.01 -12.88
CA GLU A 6 21.57 6.70 -11.66
C GLU A 6 22.00 5.33 -11.13
N VAL A 7 22.98 5.31 -10.22
CA VAL A 7 23.50 4.08 -9.64
C VAL A 7 22.41 3.55 -8.72
N ILE A 8 21.94 2.34 -9.00
CA ILE A 8 20.98 1.65 -8.15
C ILE A 8 21.63 1.40 -6.78
N PRO A 9 20.99 1.81 -5.67
CA PRO A 9 21.51 1.59 -4.33
C PRO A 9 21.78 0.11 -4.07
N LYS A 10 22.82 -0.20 -3.29
CA LYS A 10 23.09 -1.58 -2.86
C LYS A 10 21.88 -2.13 -2.11
N GLY A 11 21.49 -3.37 -2.42
CA GLY A 11 20.31 -4.02 -1.83
C GLY A 11 18.99 -3.64 -2.49
N TRP A 12 19.04 -2.88 -3.59
CA TRP A 12 17.88 -2.52 -4.40
C TRP A 12 18.07 -2.98 -5.85
N THR A 13 16.96 -3.16 -6.55
CA THR A 13 16.94 -3.53 -7.97
C THR A 13 15.88 -2.73 -8.73
N ASN A 14 16.19 -2.40 -9.98
CA ASN A 14 15.25 -1.89 -10.98
C ASN A 14 15.04 -2.88 -12.14
N ASP A 15 15.50 -4.12 -11.98
CA ASP A 15 15.39 -5.16 -12.99
C ASP A 15 13.92 -5.61 -13.11
N PRO A 16 13.29 -5.45 -14.30
CA PRO A 16 11.88 -5.77 -14.50
C PRO A 16 11.50 -7.22 -14.16
N ARG A 17 12.45 -8.16 -14.20
CA ARG A 17 12.20 -9.57 -13.85
C ARG A 17 11.77 -9.75 -12.40
N PHE A 18 12.17 -8.85 -11.51
CA PHE A 18 11.75 -8.85 -10.11
C PHE A 18 10.41 -8.15 -9.90
N PHE A 19 9.91 -7.43 -10.91
CA PHE A 19 8.66 -6.70 -10.84
C PHE A 19 7.48 -7.51 -11.38
N GLU A 20 7.76 -8.62 -12.07
CA GLU A 20 6.74 -9.52 -12.61
C GLU A 20 5.80 -10.00 -11.50
N GLY A 21 4.50 -9.76 -11.69
CA GLY A 21 3.47 -10.12 -10.72
C GLY A 21 3.16 -9.05 -9.67
N PHE A 22 3.84 -7.91 -9.65
CA PHE A 22 3.54 -6.81 -8.73
C PHE A 22 2.92 -5.61 -9.44
N PHE A 23 1.98 -4.93 -8.76
CA PHE A 23 1.34 -3.69 -9.22
C PHE A 23 0.67 -3.76 -10.61
N PHE A 24 0.28 -4.95 -11.09
CA PHE A 24 -0.67 -5.07 -12.20
C PHE A 24 -2.09 -4.77 -11.70
N HIS A 25 -3.02 -4.38 -12.58
CA HIS A 25 -4.31 -3.79 -12.19
C HIS A 25 -5.08 -4.58 -11.10
N ASP A 26 -5.14 -5.91 -11.23
CA ASP A 26 -5.85 -6.83 -10.33
C ASP A 26 -4.98 -7.41 -9.21
N SER A 27 -3.75 -6.91 -9.04
CA SER A 27 -2.85 -7.37 -7.97
C SER A 27 -3.28 -6.81 -6.61
N ALA A 28 -2.96 -7.54 -5.55
CA ALA A 28 -3.22 -7.10 -4.17
C ALA A 28 -2.51 -5.78 -3.87
N GLU A 29 -1.30 -5.58 -4.38
CA GLU A 29 -0.50 -4.37 -4.20
C GLU A 29 -1.10 -3.18 -4.95
N ALA A 30 -1.64 -3.39 -6.15
CA ALA A 30 -2.36 -2.34 -6.87
C ALA A 30 -3.67 -1.97 -6.19
N HIS A 31 -4.38 -2.95 -5.61
CA HIS A 31 -5.56 -2.70 -4.78
C HIS A 31 -5.20 -1.89 -3.53
N LEU A 32 -4.15 -2.29 -2.79
CA LEU A 32 -3.64 -1.55 -1.64
C LEU A 32 -3.27 -0.11 -2.00
N ALA A 33 -2.56 0.09 -3.11
CA ALA A 33 -2.24 1.43 -3.62
C ALA A 33 -3.51 2.27 -3.84
N ARG A 34 -4.55 1.71 -4.46
CA ARG A 34 -5.85 2.40 -4.64
C ARG A 34 -6.54 2.71 -3.32
N CYS A 35 -6.47 1.81 -2.33
CA CYS A 35 -6.95 2.06 -0.98
C CYS A 35 -6.22 3.23 -0.30
N HIS A 36 -5.03 3.64 -0.77
CA HIS A 36 -4.34 4.85 -0.32
C HIS A 36 -4.49 6.05 -1.29
N GLY A 37 -5.41 5.98 -2.24
CA GLY A 37 -5.65 7.03 -3.24
C GLY A 37 -4.60 7.11 -4.34
N ILE A 38 -3.77 6.07 -4.50
CA ILE A 38 -2.73 5.98 -5.52
C ILE A 38 -3.30 5.19 -6.70
N ASN A 39 -3.64 5.91 -7.77
CA ASN A 39 -4.10 5.31 -9.02
C ASN A 39 -2.93 5.09 -9.98
N ASP A 40 -3.04 4.07 -10.83
CA ASP A 40 -2.04 3.71 -11.85
C ASP A 40 -0.58 3.68 -11.32
N PRO A 41 -0.30 2.95 -10.22
CA PRO A 41 1.04 2.90 -9.65
C PRO A 41 2.01 2.21 -10.61
N LYS A 42 3.21 2.77 -10.74
CA LYS A 42 4.33 2.13 -11.44
C LYS A 42 5.44 1.80 -10.46
N LEU A 43 5.81 0.53 -10.38
CA LEU A 43 6.96 0.07 -9.61
C LEU A 43 8.27 0.56 -10.24
N LEU A 44 9.12 1.19 -9.44
CA LEU A 44 10.41 1.73 -9.85
C LEU A 44 11.60 1.01 -9.23
N LEU A 45 11.45 0.57 -7.98
CA LEU A 45 12.50 -0.06 -7.20
C LEU A 45 11.91 -1.08 -6.24
N MET A 46 12.64 -2.17 -6.01
CA MET A 46 12.34 -3.15 -4.97
C MET A 46 13.65 -3.56 -4.29
N THR A 47 13.60 -3.92 -3.01
CA THR A 47 14.73 -4.54 -2.32
C THR A 47 15.06 -5.89 -2.94
N THR A 48 16.35 -6.24 -2.99
CA THR A 48 16.77 -7.53 -3.52
C THR A 48 16.49 -8.64 -2.50
N PRO A 49 16.10 -9.86 -2.92
CA PRO A 49 15.70 -10.93 -2.00
C PRO A 49 16.78 -11.33 -0.98
N ASP A 50 18.06 -11.10 -1.29
CA ASP A 50 19.20 -11.39 -0.40
C ASP A 50 19.26 -10.48 0.83
N THR A 51 18.55 -9.34 0.82
CA THR A 51 18.45 -8.44 1.98
C THR A 51 17.50 -8.98 3.05
N GLY A 52 16.52 -9.80 2.65
CA GLY A 52 15.39 -10.18 3.51
C GLY A 52 14.35 -9.07 3.71
N ASP A 53 14.62 -7.85 3.21
CA ASP A 53 13.68 -6.73 3.24
C ASP A 53 12.71 -6.85 2.05
N MET A 54 11.48 -6.36 2.22
CA MET A 54 10.42 -6.39 1.19
C MET A 54 9.96 -4.98 0.79
N GLY A 55 10.86 -4.00 0.95
CA GLY A 55 10.61 -2.60 0.64
C GLY A 55 10.53 -2.33 -0.87
N TYR A 56 9.67 -1.42 -1.27
CA TYR A 56 9.52 -0.99 -2.65
C TYR A 56 9.30 0.52 -2.78
N ILE A 57 9.57 1.04 -3.98
CA ILE A 57 9.22 2.41 -4.36
C ILE A 57 8.37 2.40 -5.62
N ILE A 58 7.20 3.02 -5.53
CA ILE A 58 6.29 3.25 -6.66
C ILE A 58 6.21 4.74 -6.99
N THR A 59 5.79 5.06 -8.21
CA THR A 59 5.40 6.41 -8.61
C THR A 59 3.98 6.44 -9.15
N SER A 60 3.29 7.54 -8.88
CA SER A 60 2.01 7.89 -9.50
C SER A 60 1.88 9.40 -9.52
N SER A 61 1.32 9.95 -10.60
CA SER A 61 1.00 11.38 -10.73
C SER A 61 2.16 12.33 -10.36
N GLY A 62 3.39 11.94 -10.72
CA GLY A 62 4.61 12.73 -10.45
C GLY A 62 5.10 12.71 -8.99
N ARG A 63 4.53 11.86 -8.14
CA ARG A 63 4.95 11.65 -6.75
C ARG A 63 5.60 10.29 -6.58
N PHE A 64 6.31 10.13 -5.47
CA PHE A 64 6.98 8.88 -5.10
C PHE A 64 6.46 8.38 -3.76
N TYR A 65 6.33 7.07 -3.64
CA TYR A 65 5.81 6.43 -2.45
C TYR A 65 6.68 5.25 -2.09
N TRP A 66 6.87 5.06 -0.80
CA TRP A 66 7.52 3.90 -0.22
C TRP A 66 6.46 3.00 0.39
N GLY A 67 6.65 1.69 0.26
CA GLY A 67 5.88 0.70 0.98
C GLY A 67 6.72 -0.54 1.21
N ASP A 68 6.14 -1.51 1.91
CA ASP A 68 6.76 -2.80 2.17
C ASP A 68 5.68 -3.88 1.97
N LEU A 69 6.02 -4.96 1.25
CA LEU A 69 5.04 -5.99 0.86
C LEU A 69 4.45 -6.78 2.05
N MET A 70 5.07 -6.70 3.23
CA MET A 70 4.62 -7.40 4.43
C MET A 70 3.65 -6.58 5.30
N ILE A 71 3.46 -5.29 5.00
CA ILE A 71 2.61 -4.39 5.77
C ILE A 71 1.68 -3.59 4.86
N ASP A 72 0.43 -3.43 5.27
CA ASP A 72 -0.59 -2.70 4.50
C ASP A 72 -0.44 -1.16 4.60
N HIS A 73 0.80 -0.66 4.62
CA HIS A 73 1.12 0.75 4.82
C HIS A 73 1.92 1.30 3.64
N ILE A 74 1.43 2.42 3.09
CA ILE A 74 2.13 3.19 2.07
C ILE A 74 2.38 4.62 2.58
N ALA A 75 3.59 5.14 2.34
CA ALA A 75 3.98 6.49 2.72
C ALA A 75 4.44 7.31 1.50
N GLU A 76 3.98 8.56 1.39
CA GLU A 76 4.48 9.50 0.38
C GLU A 76 5.88 9.97 0.77
N ILE A 77 6.83 9.88 -0.16
CA ILE A 77 8.16 10.46 -0.01
C ILE A 77 8.04 11.96 -0.27
N THR A 78 8.09 12.75 0.81
CA THR A 78 7.89 14.20 0.76
C THR A 78 9.19 14.98 0.53
N ASN A 79 10.33 14.37 0.85
CA ASN A 79 11.66 14.88 0.59
C ASN A 79 12.70 13.74 0.61
N PRO A 80 13.58 13.63 -0.39
CA PRO A 80 13.63 14.41 -1.64
C PRO A 80 12.43 14.12 -2.57
N ARG A 81 12.16 15.04 -3.51
CA ARG A 81 10.99 14.94 -4.42
C ARG A 81 11.34 14.52 -5.84
N THR A 82 12.63 14.41 -6.16
CA THR A 82 13.09 14.00 -7.49
C THR A 82 13.69 12.61 -7.43
N TRP A 83 13.51 11.84 -8.50
CA TRP A 83 14.00 10.47 -8.56
C TRP A 83 15.52 10.33 -8.36
N PRO A 84 16.39 11.15 -9.01
CA PRO A 84 17.83 11.04 -8.79
C PRO A 84 18.25 11.35 -7.34
N GLU A 85 17.55 12.26 -6.66
CA GLU A 85 17.83 12.58 -5.26
C GLU A 85 17.35 11.49 -4.31
N ILE A 86 16.22 10.83 -4.61
CA ILE A 86 15.73 9.67 -3.86
C ILE A 86 16.76 8.53 -3.92
N LEU A 87 17.26 8.20 -5.12
CA LEU A 87 18.31 7.18 -5.27
C LEU A 87 19.57 7.55 -4.50
N ARG A 88 20.00 8.82 -4.55
CA ARG A 88 21.15 9.31 -3.78
C ARG A 88 20.93 9.21 -2.28
N ALA A 89 19.73 9.54 -1.79
CA ALA A 89 19.38 9.44 -0.38
C ALA A 89 19.42 7.99 0.11
N LEU A 90 18.83 7.07 -0.67
CA LEU A 90 18.87 5.63 -0.38
C LEU A 90 20.31 5.09 -0.38
N ALA A 91 21.12 5.45 -1.38
CA ALA A 91 22.50 4.99 -1.48
C ALA A 91 23.40 5.48 -0.33
N THR A 92 23.10 6.63 0.27
CA THR A 92 23.96 7.25 1.30
C THR A 92 23.46 7.03 2.73
N LYS A 93 22.14 6.99 2.93
CA LYS A 93 21.51 6.97 4.27
C LYS A 93 20.46 5.87 4.41
N GLY A 94 20.22 5.08 3.37
CA GLY A 94 19.12 4.12 3.32
C GLY A 94 17.76 4.82 3.43
N GLU A 95 16.77 4.09 3.94
CA GLU A 95 15.41 4.60 4.18
C GLU A 95 15.40 5.85 5.06
N ARG A 96 16.29 5.95 6.07
CA ARG A 96 16.42 7.15 6.94
C ARG A 96 16.80 8.43 6.17
N GLY A 97 17.24 8.31 4.92
CA GLY A 97 17.48 9.44 4.04
C GLY A 97 16.20 10.07 3.48
N LEU A 98 15.06 9.40 3.61
CA LEU A 98 13.77 9.81 3.07
C LEU A 98 12.88 10.37 4.18
N ARG A 99 12.36 11.57 3.99
CA ARG A 99 11.27 12.09 4.82
C ARG A 99 9.96 11.65 4.22
N MET A 100 9.22 10.84 4.97
CA MET A 100 7.96 10.27 4.51
C MET A 100 6.77 10.79 5.31
N ARG A 101 5.60 10.73 4.70
CA ARG A 101 4.31 10.94 5.34
C ARG A 101 3.42 9.74 5.06
N VAL A 102 3.06 9.00 6.11
CA VAL A 102 2.14 7.86 6.00
C VAL A 102 0.81 8.34 5.44
N LEU A 103 0.29 7.61 4.45
CA LEU A 103 -1.01 7.86 3.88
C LEU A 103 -2.08 7.15 4.71
N ARG A 104 -3.15 7.85 5.04
CA ARG A 104 -4.33 7.20 5.61
C ARG A 104 -5.05 6.43 4.50
N PRO A 105 -5.58 5.23 4.79
CA PRO A 105 -6.49 4.57 3.89
C PRO A 105 -7.67 5.51 3.55
N VAL A 106 -8.00 5.57 2.28
CA VAL A 106 -9.26 6.09 1.76
C VAL A 106 -10.26 4.96 1.94
N VAL A 107 -11.39 5.22 2.59
CA VAL A 107 -12.50 4.27 2.62
C VAL A 107 -12.98 4.12 1.17
N VAL A 108 -12.51 3.07 0.50
CA VAL A 108 -13.09 2.64 -0.77
C VAL A 108 -14.39 1.97 -0.36
N GLY A 109 -15.53 2.59 -0.70
CA GLY A 109 -16.84 2.08 -0.35
C GLY A 109 -16.89 0.59 -0.68
N GLU A 110 -17.10 -0.22 0.35
CA GLU A 110 -17.42 -1.63 0.19
C GLU A 110 -18.65 -1.66 -0.71
N GLU A 111 -18.52 -2.14 -1.95
CA GLU A 111 -19.69 -2.70 -2.60
C GLU A 111 -20.15 -3.81 -1.65
N GLU A 112 -21.23 -3.54 -0.93
CA GLU A 112 -21.86 -4.45 0.01
C GLU A 112 -21.88 -5.84 -0.63
N MET A 113 -21.02 -6.73 -0.15
CA MET A 113 -21.14 -8.14 -0.43
C MET A 113 -22.47 -8.55 0.21
N VAL A 114 -23.53 -8.53 -0.57
CA VAL A 114 -24.86 -9.00 -0.18
C VAL A 114 -24.69 -10.49 0.12
N VAL A 115 -24.47 -10.83 1.38
CA VAL A 115 -24.56 -12.21 1.86
C VAL A 115 -26.03 -12.57 1.90
N GLU A 116 -26.59 -12.92 0.74
CA GLU A 116 -27.86 -13.61 0.66
C GLU A 116 -27.62 -15.07 1.07
N GLY A 117 -27.88 -15.38 2.34
CA GLY A 117 -27.56 -16.67 2.94
C GLY A 117 -28.28 -16.93 4.27
N GLN A 118 -29.61 -16.93 4.21
CA GLN A 118 -30.59 -17.63 5.06
C GLN A 118 -30.15 -18.36 6.35
N GLY A 119 -30.80 -17.98 7.46
CA GLY A 119 -31.05 -18.83 8.64
C GLY A 119 -31.74 -18.05 9.78
N PRO A 120 -32.98 -18.38 10.19
CA PRO A 120 -33.71 -17.60 11.18
C PRO A 120 -33.24 -17.96 12.58
N SER A 121 -33.06 -16.99 13.46
CA SER A 121 -32.88 -17.24 14.90
C SER A 121 -33.62 -16.20 15.72
N VAL A 122 -34.87 -16.58 16.01
CA VAL A 122 -35.63 -16.37 17.24
C VAL A 122 -35.43 -15.03 17.97
N THR A 123 -36.38 -14.13 17.77
CA THR A 123 -36.65 -13.03 18.71
C THR A 123 -37.23 -13.59 20.00
N SER A 124 -36.46 -13.58 21.09
CA SER A 124 -36.99 -13.76 22.45
C SER A 124 -37.84 -12.54 22.81
N SER A 125 -39.17 -12.65 22.66
CA SER A 125 -40.11 -11.74 23.34
C SER A 125 -40.42 -12.34 24.70
N SER A 126 -39.99 -11.65 25.76
CA SER A 126 -40.42 -11.93 27.11
C SER A 126 -41.60 -11.01 27.41
N ASP A 127 -42.83 -11.50 27.20
CA ASP A 127 -44.05 -10.79 27.59
C ASP A 127 -44.78 -11.60 28.66
N VAL A 128 -44.78 -11.03 29.87
CA VAL A 128 -45.50 -11.49 31.05
C VAL A 128 -46.97 -11.05 30.93
N PRO A 129 -47.97 -11.92 31.09
CA PRO A 129 -49.36 -11.48 31.13
C PRO A 129 -49.70 -11.01 32.55
N SER A 130 -50.01 -9.72 32.70
CA SER A 130 -50.64 -9.18 33.91
C SER A 130 -52.16 -9.43 33.82
N THR A 131 -52.66 -10.39 34.59
CA THR A 131 -54.10 -10.64 34.74
C THR A 131 -54.68 -9.62 35.72
N SER A 132 -55.53 -8.72 35.23
CA SER A 132 -56.54 -8.02 36.03
C SER A 132 -57.91 -8.45 35.54
N GLU A 133 -58.64 -9.19 36.36
CA GLU A 133 -60.08 -9.31 36.26
C GLU A 133 -60.72 -8.83 37.57
N LYS A 134 -61.93 -8.31 37.39
CA LYS A 134 -62.72 -7.42 38.22
C LYS A 134 -63.69 -8.18 39.12
#